data_AF-A0A1G9IRA4-F1
#
_entry.id   AF-A0A1G9IRA4-F1
#
_cell.length_a   1.000
_cell.length_b   1.000
_cell.length_c   1.000
_cell.angle_alpha   90.00
_cell.angle_beta   90.00
_cell.angle_gamma   90.00
#
_symmetry.space_group_name_H-M   'P 1'
#
loop_
_entity.id
_entity.type
_entity.pdbx_description
1 polymer ?
#
loop_
_entity_poly.entity_id
_entity_poly.type
_entity_poly.pdbx_seq_one_letter_code
_entity_poly.pdbx_strand_id
1 'polypeptide(L)'
;MPATKKQIEAASAQEAEAAEQEYVTVPLAGHDGVTKDVRCVPSGRWRASALRALNTGDIDGFMETVLHPDDFELFQELDPDMDGFGKFVADAGRISGESVGKSSGPTRSSRSTRKR
;
A
#
# COMPACT_ATOMS: atom_id res chain seq x y z
N MET A 1 15.93 -25.92 -21.68
CA MET A 1 16.98 -24.89 -21.49
C MET A 1 16.54 -24.02 -20.31
N PRO A 2 17.23 -24.05 -19.16
CA PRO A 2 16.89 -23.15 -18.05
C PRO A 2 17.33 -21.73 -18.39
N ALA A 3 16.47 -20.74 -18.13
CA ALA A 3 16.75 -19.33 -18.43
C ALA A 3 17.98 -18.85 -17.63
N THR A 4 18.94 -18.23 -18.32
CA THR A 4 20.15 -17.68 -17.73
C THR A 4 19.84 -16.46 -16.86
N LYS A 5 20.53 -16.33 -15.72
CA LYS A 5 20.43 -15.23 -14.72
C LYS A 5 20.23 -13.82 -15.31
N LYS A 6 20.88 -13.55 -16.45
CA LYS A 6 20.81 -12.29 -17.20
C LYS A 6 19.42 -11.97 -17.79
N GLN A 7 18.60 -12.98 -18.09
CA GLN A 7 17.23 -12.78 -18.58
C GLN A 7 16.25 -12.43 -17.44
N ILE A 8 16.55 -12.86 -16.21
CA ILE A 8 15.77 -12.48 -15.02
C ILE A 8 16.04 -11.02 -14.66
N GLU A 9 17.32 -10.59 -14.72
CA GLU A 9 17.72 -9.19 -14.53
C GLU A 9 17.15 -8.24 -15.59
N ALA A 10 17.13 -8.66 -16.87
CA ALA A 10 16.57 -7.83 -17.94
C ALA A 10 15.05 -7.64 -17.82
N ALA A 11 14.31 -8.62 -17.28
CA ALA A 11 12.90 -8.47 -16.97
C ALA A 11 12.66 -7.53 -15.78
N SER A 12 13.52 -7.59 -14.76
CA SER A 12 13.53 -6.66 -13.62
C SER A 12 13.79 -5.20 -14.05
N ALA A 13 14.62 -4.98 -15.06
CA ALA A 13 14.94 -3.65 -15.57
C ALA A 13 13.84 -3.03 -16.45
N GLN A 14 13.14 -3.82 -17.27
CA GLN A 14 12.02 -3.31 -18.08
C GLN A 14 10.78 -2.99 -17.23
N GLU A 15 10.67 -3.58 -16.04
CA GLU A 15 9.67 -3.22 -15.04
C GLU A 15 9.95 -1.88 -14.34
N ALA A 16 11.17 -1.35 -14.44
CA ALA A 16 11.55 -0.02 -13.93
C ALA A 16 11.35 1.08 -14.98
N GLU A 17 11.27 0.77 -16.28
CA GLU A 17 11.11 1.77 -17.36
C GLU A 17 9.67 2.27 -17.55
N ALA A 18 8.69 1.65 -16.90
CA ALA A 18 7.35 2.22 -16.72
C ALA A 18 7.25 3.18 -15.51
N ALA A 19 8.39 3.63 -14.97
CA ALA A 19 8.50 4.53 -13.83
C ALA A 19 8.31 6.02 -14.16
N GLU A 20 7.20 6.37 -14.82
CA GLU A 20 6.37 7.43 -14.26
C GLU A 20 5.40 6.75 -13.29
N GLN A 21 5.94 6.09 -12.26
CA GLN A 21 5.14 5.53 -11.19
C GLN A 21 4.67 6.71 -10.35
N GLU A 22 3.41 7.08 -10.50
CA GLU A 22 2.75 8.05 -9.65
C GLU A 22 2.66 7.47 -8.24
N TYR A 23 3.69 7.71 -7.44
CA TYR A 23 3.73 7.32 -6.04
C TYR A 23 2.74 8.16 -5.25
N VAL A 24 2.02 7.49 -4.37
CA VAL A 24 1.08 8.10 -3.45
C VAL A 24 1.70 8.11 -2.07
N THR A 25 1.61 9.24 -1.37
CA THR A 25 2.02 9.34 0.03
C THR A 25 0.91 8.80 0.93
N VAL A 26 1.24 7.77 1.71
CA VAL A 26 0.32 7.09 2.63
C VAL A 26 0.96 7.07 4.03
N PRO A 27 0.22 7.42 5.09
CA PRO A 27 0.74 7.32 6.45
C PRO A 27 0.89 5.85 6.85
N LEU A 28 2.08 5.48 7.33
CA LEU A 28 2.38 4.18 7.91
C LEU A 28 2.56 4.33 9.42
N ALA A 29 1.79 3.57 10.19
CA ALA A 29 1.89 3.53 11.65
C ALA A 29 2.85 2.43 12.08
N GLY A 30 3.96 2.80 12.73
CA GLY A 30 4.91 1.86 13.31
C GLY A 30 4.44 1.29 14.65
N HIS A 31 5.11 0.24 15.13
CA HIS A 31 4.79 -0.42 16.39
C HIS A 31 4.88 0.52 17.60
N ASP A 32 5.80 1.48 17.58
CA ASP A 32 6.00 2.47 18.64
C ASP A 32 4.89 3.55 18.70
N GLY A 33 3.87 3.46 17.85
CA GLY A 33 2.79 4.44 17.74
C GLY A 33 3.19 5.71 16.97
N VAL A 34 4.38 5.72 16.37
CA VAL A 34 4.85 6.79 15.49
C VAL A 34 4.30 6.55 14.08
N THR A 35 3.62 7.55 13.52
CA THR A 35 3.21 7.56 12.12
C THR A 35 4.19 8.37 11.28
N LYS A 36 4.69 7.79 10.19
CA LYS A 36 5.47 8.52 9.17
C LYS A 36 4.81 8.35 7.81
N ASP A 37 4.95 9.35 6.95
CA ASP A 37 4.43 9.30 5.58
C ASP A 37 5.41 8.56 4.68
N VAL A 38 4.88 7.61 3.92
CA VAL A 38 5.65 6.69 3.08
C VAL A 38 5.09 6.73 1.67
N ARG A 39 5.95 6.69 0.66
CA ARG A 39 5.54 6.65 -0.74
C ARG A 39 5.32 5.21 -1.16
N CYS A 40 4.13 4.94 -1.68
CA CYS A 40 3.79 3.63 -2.20
C CYS A 40 3.10 3.70 -3.56
N VAL A 41 3.16 2.60 -4.30
CA VAL A 41 2.40 2.43 -5.52
C VAL A 41 0.91 2.38 -5.18
N PRO A 42 0.04 3.09 -5.92
CA PRO A 42 -1.40 3.06 -5.72
C PRO A 42 -1.99 1.65 -5.85
N SER A 43 -3.06 1.34 -5.10
CA SER A 43 -3.60 -0.03 -5.00
C SER A 43 -4.02 -0.64 -6.32
N GLY A 44 -4.61 0.17 -7.21
CA GLY A 44 -5.03 -0.27 -8.55
C GLY A 44 -3.87 -0.61 -9.50
N ARG A 45 -2.61 -0.36 -9.08
CA ARG A 45 -1.39 -0.64 -9.85
C ARG A 45 -0.52 -1.72 -9.20
N TRP A 46 -0.97 -2.36 -8.13
CA TRP A 46 -0.22 -3.45 -7.51
C TRP A 46 -0.08 -4.63 -8.47
N ARG A 47 1.15 -5.14 -8.59
CA ARG A 47 1.44 -6.30 -9.41
C ARG A 47 0.81 -7.55 -8.79
N ALA A 48 0.51 -8.53 -9.65
CA ALA A 48 0.03 -9.83 -9.19
C ALA A 48 1.02 -10.53 -8.24
N SER A 49 2.33 -10.25 -8.35
CA SER A 49 3.34 -10.70 -7.38
C SER A 49 3.12 -10.11 -5.99
N ALA A 50 2.89 -8.80 -5.89
CA ALA A 50 2.58 -8.14 -4.62
C ALA A 50 1.28 -8.68 -4.00
N LEU A 51 0.22 -8.83 -4.80
CA LEU A 51 -1.04 -9.42 -4.31
C LEU A 51 -0.87 -10.87 -3.85
N ARG A 52 0.02 -11.65 -4.48
CA ARG A 52 0.34 -13.02 -4.04
C ARG A 52 1.14 -13.03 -2.74
N ALA A 53 2.09 -12.10 -2.58
CA ALA A 53 2.84 -11.95 -1.33
C ALA A 53 1.88 -11.63 -0.17
N LEU A 54 0.97 -10.67 -0.37
CA LEU A 54 -0.08 -10.31 0.58
C LEU A 54 -0.97 -11.51 0.96
N ASN A 55 -1.43 -12.30 -0.01
CA ASN A 55 -2.25 -13.49 0.23
C ASN A 55 -1.50 -14.62 0.96
N THR A 56 -0.17 -14.64 0.84
CA THR A 56 0.70 -15.63 1.53
C THR A 56 1.08 -15.17 2.94
N GLY A 57 0.76 -13.91 3.29
CA GLY A 57 1.19 -13.28 4.54
C GLY A 57 2.63 -12.79 4.52
N ASP A 58 3.24 -12.69 3.34
CA ASP A 58 4.59 -12.13 3.16
C ASP A 58 4.50 -10.60 3.03
N ILE A 59 4.59 -9.92 4.18
CA ILE A 59 4.45 -8.47 4.29
C ILE A 59 5.71 -7.76 3.80
N ASP A 60 6.88 -8.30 4.12
CA ASP A 60 8.16 -7.74 3.71
C ASP A 60 8.29 -7.76 2.18
N GLY A 61 7.99 -8.90 1.54
CA GLY A 61 8.00 -9.01 0.09
C GLY A 61 6.95 -8.15 -0.61
N PHE A 62 5.79 -7.93 0.04
CA PHE A 62 4.79 -6.97 -0.44
C PHE A 62 5.33 -5.54 -0.38
N MET A 63 5.88 -5.12 0.76
CA MET A 63 6.41 -3.77 0.95
C MET A 63 7.61 -3.51 0.04
N GLU A 64 8.54 -4.45 -0.12
CA GLU A 64 9.67 -4.30 -1.05
C GLU A 64 9.21 -4.05 -2.51
N THR A 65 8.05 -4.61 -2.89
CA THR A 65 7.51 -4.46 -4.25
C THR A 65 6.67 -3.19 -4.42
N VAL A 66 6.00 -2.72 -3.36
CA VAL A 66 4.97 -1.66 -3.41
C VAL A 66 5.49 -0.32 -2.89
N LEU A 67 6.46 -0.32 -2.00
CA LEU A 67 7.04 0.89 -1.44
C LEU A 67 8.08 1.50 -2.39
N HIS A 68 8.34 2.80 -2.22
CA HIS A 68 9.50 3.42 -2.83
C HIS A 68 10.78 2.86 -2.19
N PRO A 69 11.87 2.60 -2.96
CA PRO A 69 13.12 2.06 -2.43
C PRO A 69 13.70 2.86 -1.27
N ASP A 70 13.65 4.20 -1.36
CA ASP A 70 14.17 5.09 -0.32
C ASP A 70 13.37 5.03 1.00
N ASP A 71 12.10 4.62 0.95
CA ASP A 71 11.26 4.55 2.15
C ASP A 71 11.21 3.14 2.75
N PHE A 72 11.84 2.15 2.10
CA PHE A 72 11.84 0.76 2.58
C PHE A 72 12.65 0.61 3.87
N GLU A 73 13.72 1.39 4.02
CA GLU A 73 14.47 1.47 5.27
C GLU A 73 13.61 2.05 6.40
N LEU A 74 12.74 3.02 6.08
CA LEU A 74 11.79 3.60 7.03
C LEU A 74 10.74 2.58 7.50
N PHE A 75 10.26 1.74 6.58
CA PHE A 75 9.34 0.64 6.90
C PHE A 75 9.98 -0.35 7.88
N GLN A 76 11.24 -0.74 7.64
CA GLN A 76 11.97 -1.64 8.55
C GLN A 76 12.20 -1.01 9.93
N GLU A 77 12.45 0.31 9.99
CA GLU A 77 12.61 1.03 11.25
C GLU A 77 11.29 1.15 12.03
N LEU A 78 10.17 1.39 11.32
CA LEU A 78 8.84 1.53 11.92
C LEU A 78 8.28 0.21 12.45
N ASP A 79 8.64 -0.91 11.82
CA ASP A 79 8.17 -2.26 12.12
C ASP A 79 6.65 -2.28 12.41
N PRO A 80 5.79 -1.91 11.45
CA PRO A 80 4.36 -1.79 11.69
C PRO A 80 3.74 -3.14 12.08
N ASP A 81 2.85 -3.14 13.07
CA ASP A 81 2.09 -4.34 13.40
C ASP A 81 1.01 -4.63 12.33
N MET A 82 0.34 -5.79 12.45
CA MET A 82 -0.70 -6.18 11.49
C MET A 82 -1.85 -5.17 11.38
N ASP A 83 -2.14 -4.42 12.46
CA ASP A 83 -3.18 -3.39 12.48
C ASP A 83 -2.72 -2.11 11.74
N GLY A 84 -1.48 -1.68 11.96
CA GLY A 84 -0.81 -0.59 11.25
C GLY A 84 -0.67 -0.89 9.76
N PHE A 85 -0.27 -2.12 9.43
CA PHE A 85 -0.22 -2.60 8.05
C PHE A 85 -1.61 -2.62 7.39
N GLY A 86 -2.63 -3.14 8.09
CA GLY A 86 -4.00 -3.15 7.59
C GLY A 86 -4.55 -1.74 7.32
N LYS A 87 -4.22 -0.76 8.16
CA LYS A 87 -4.55 0.65 7.95
C LYS A 87 -3.85 1.23 6.73
N PHE A 88 -2.56 0.97 6.57
CA PHE A 88 -1.80 1.40 5.40
C PHE A 88 -2.43 0.89 4.09
N VAL A 89 -2.77 -0.40 4.01
CA VAL A 89 -3.44 -0.99 2.84
C VAL A 89 -4.78 -0.32 2.56
N ALA A 90 -5.57 -0.05 3.61
CA ALA A 90 -6.86 0.61 3.49
C ALA A 90 -6.75 2.08 3.03
N ASP A 91 -5.75 2.80 3.54
CA ASP A 91 -5.50 4.20 3.19
C ASP A 91 -4.88 4.33 1.79
N ALA A 92 -3.98 3.42 1.40
CA ALA A 92 -3.46 3.33 0.03
C ALA A 92 -4.59 3.13 -0.99
N GLY A 93 -5.57 2.27 -0.68
CA GLY A 93 -6.77 2.10 -1.51
C GLY A 93 -7.64 3.35 -1.56
N ARG A 94 -7.85 4.01 -0.41
CA ARG A 94 -8.63 5.26 -0.36
C ARG A 94 -8.00 6.38 -1.20
N ILE A 95 -6.67 6.54 -1.12
CA ILE A 95 -5.97 7.65 -1.76
C ILE A 95 -5.81 7.40 -3.26
N SER A 96 -5.67 6.14 -3.71
CA SER A 96 -5.55 5.84 -5.15
C SER A 96 -6.85 5.98 -5.96
N GLY A 97 -7.93 6.46 -5.36
CA GLY A 97 -9.21 6.69 -6.05
C GLY A 97 -10.04 5.43 -6.30
N GLU A 98 -9.55 4.24 -5.98
CA GLU A 98 -10.40 3.05 -5.84
C GLU A 98 -10.99 3.08 -4.44
N SER A 99 -12.11 3.80 -4.29
CA SER A 99 -12.98 3.57 -3.13
C SER A 99 -13.44 2.11 -3.17
N VAL A 100 -12.64 1.20 -2.63
CA VAL A 100 -13.01 -0.20 -2.41
C VAL A 100 -14.14 -0.19 -1.39
N GLY A 101 -15.36 -0.07 -1.91
CA GLY A 101 -16.58 -0.53 -1.25
C GLY A 101 -17.00 0.15 0.04
N LYS A 102 -16.68 1.44 0.27
CA LYS A 102 -17.45 2.24 1.23
C LYS A 102 -17.74 3.61 0.66
N SER A 103 -18.84 3.70 -0.08
CA SER A 103 -19.64 4.91 -0.03
C SER A 103 -19.88 5.20 1.46
N SER A 104 -19.23 6.25 1.97
CA SER A 104 -19.60 6.88 3.22
C SER A 104 -21.03 7.38 3.03
N GLY A 105 -22.01 6.51 3.27
CA GLY A 105 -23.42 6.87 3.27
C GLY A 105 -23.62 8.07 4.18
N PRO A 106 -24.55 9.00 3.85
CA PRO A 106 -24.76 10.21 4.63
C PRO A 106 -24.91 9.88 6.11
N THR A 107 -24.04 10.45 6.96
CA THR A 107 -24.15 10.35 8.41
C THR A 107 -25.53 10.84 8.80
N ARG A 108 -26.36 9.95 9.35
CA ARG A 108 -27.74 10.26 9.78
C ARG A 108 -27.66 11.30 10.90
N SER A 109 -27.74 12.58 10.54
CA SER A 109 -27.86 13.68 11.49
C SER A 109 -29.10 13.42 12.35
N SER A 110 -28.89 13.02 13.61
CA SER A 110 -29.92 12.86 14.63
C SER A 110 -30.40 14.24 15.08
N ARG A 111 -30.99 15.02 14.17
CA ARG A 111 -31.72 16.22 14.55
C ARG A 111 -33.06 15.75 15.10
N SER A 112 -33.09 15.58 16.42
CA SER A 112 -34.28 15.35 17.23
C SER A 112 -35.35 16.38 16.85
N THR A 113 -36.40 15.94 16.17
CA THR A 113 -37.59 16.74 15.92
C THR A 113 -38.38 16.78 17.23
N ARG A 114 -38.11 17.79 18.07
CA ARG A 114 -38.93 18.07 19.25
C ARG A 114 -40.28 18.62 18.78
N LYS A 115 -41.30 17.76 18.75
CA LYS A 115 -42.71 18.15 18.64
C LYS A 115 -43.04 19.13 19.78
N ARG A 116 -43.52 20.31 19.43
CA ARG A 116 -44.30 21.19 20.30
C ARG A 116 -45.54 21.60 19.53
#